data_AF-A0A1G0SVX5-F1
#
_entry.id   AF-A0A1G0SVX5-F1
#
_cell.length_a   1.000
_cell.length_b   1.000
_cell.length_c   1.000
_cell.angle_alpha   90.00
_cell.angle_beta   90.00
_cell.angle_gamma   90.00
#
_symmetry.space_group_name_H-M   'P 1'
#
loop_
_entity.id
_entity.type
_entity.pdbx_description
1 polymer ?
#
loop_
_entity_poly.entity_id
_entity_poly.type
_entity_poly.pdbx_seq_one_letter_code
_entity_poly.pdbx_strand_id
1 'polypeptide(L)'
;MNSTIKIISFLILCTGTLVQSFSQDCKGTLIIITDRTESLIYLNDELIGKGNIQTELDAGTYYVVAKEGGNNWEKIILSDSVKLSNCNHQTLTFNFDDEIYLQSNPQDAAVFRNDSLIGYTPLHIANSFRSLQLIKPGYESKFISLKDYDRDKPFTLDFIGKVKETSFYEQDLFKYLLAGIVVLGGTTAYFKLKADNKFEEYEITGDQKLLDETERYDLISGITFAALQLNFGALIYFFLSE
;
A
#
# COMPACT_ATOMS: atom_id res chain seq x y z
N MET A 1 -23.23 -106.55 -42.95
CA MET A 1 -22.98 -105.68 -44.12
C MET A 1 -23.88 -104.46 -43.97
N ASN A 2 -23.49 -103.20 -43.74
CA ASN A 2 -22.25 -102.42 -43.56
C ASN A 2 -22.68 -101.25 -42.64
N SER A 3 -22.13 -100.99 -41.45
CA SER A 3 -20.90 -100.28 -41.10
C SER A 3 -20.65 -98.94 -41.82
N THR A 4 -20.71 -97.81 -41.08
CA THR A 4 -19.74 -96.67 -40.96
C THR A 4 -20.46 -95.41 -40.39
N ILE A 5 -20.12 -94.81 -39.22
CA ILE A 5 -18.97 -93.90 -38.89
C ILE A 5 -19.11 -92.56 -39.67
N LYS A 6 -19.09 -91.29 -39.17
CA LYS A 6 -18.55 -90.57 -37.99
C LYS A 6 -19.16 -89.14 -37.93
N ILE A 7 -19.27 -88.58 -36.72
CA ILE A 7 -18.88 -87.24 -36.20
C ILE A 7 -18.72 -86.08 -37.21
N ILE A 8 -19.27 -84.87 -36.91
CA ILE A 8 -18.56 -83.56 -36.91
C ILE A 8 -19.51 -82.38 -36.57
N SER A 9 -19.17 -81.72 -35.45
CA SER A 9 -19.03 -80.27 -35.20
C SER A 9 -20.23 -79.31 -35.21
N PHE A 10 -20.63 -78.94 -33.99
CA PHE A 10 -20.64 -77.59 -33.41
C PHE A 10 -20.55 -76.41 -34.41
N LEU A 11 -21.63 -75.63 -34.51
CA LEU A 11 -21.62 -74.27 -35.04
C LEU A 11 -22.36 -73.35 -34.06
N ILE A 12 -21.60 -72.75 -33.13
CA ILE A 12 -22.05 -71.61 -32.34
C ILE A 12 -22.10 -70.41 -33.28
N LEU A 13 -23.31 -69.90 -33.51
CA LEU A 13 -23.54 -68.67 -34.25
C LEU A 13 -23.29 -67.47 -33.32
N CYS A 14 -22.03 -67.07 -33.19
CA CYS A 14 -21.63 -65.80 -32.58
C CYS A 14 -22.01 -64.65 -33.53
N THR A 15 -23.21 -64.09 -33.39
CA THR A 15 -23.53 -62.77 -33.97
C THR A 15 -22.94 -61.70 -33.07
N GLY A 16 -21.67 -61.37 -33.31
CA GLY A 16 -21.04 -60.20 -32.72
C GLY A 16 -21.62 -58.94 -33.35
N THR A 17 -22.58 -58.31 -32.67
CA THR A 17 -22.90 -56.91 -32.92
C THR A 17 -21.67 -56.09 -32.53
N LEU A 18 -20.98 -55.56 -33.54
CA LEU A 18 -19.95 -54.53 -33.38
C LEU A 18 -20.60 -53.32 -32.72
N VAL A 19 -20.48 -53.22 -31.40
CA VAL A 19 -20.72 -51.96 -30.69
C VAL A 19 -19.54 -51.07 -31.04
N GLN A 20 -19.72 -50.23 -32.06
CA GLN A 20 -18.83 -49.11 -32.32
C GLN A 20 -18.92 -48.19 -31.11
N SER A 21 -17.96 -48.33 -30.20
CA SER A 21 -17.76 -47.39 -29.11
C SER A 21 -17.24 -46.11 -29.75
N PHE A 22 -18.13 -45.14 -29.99
CA PHE A 22 -17.71 -43.77 -30.21
C PHE A 22 -17.09 -43.30 -28.90
N SER A 23 -15.75 -43.34 -28.81
CA SER A 23 -15.05 -42.57 -27.81
C SER A 23 -15.37 -41.10 -28.10
N GLN A 24 -16.32 -40.53 -27.37
CA GLN A 24 -16.52 -39.09 -27.38
C GLN A 24 -15.27 -38.49 -26.74
N ASP A 25 -14.39 -37.92 -27.57
CA ASP A 25 -13.23 -37.17 -27.11
C ASP A 25 -13.74 -35.85 -26.52
N CYS A 26 -14.09 -35.90 -25.25
CA CYS A 26 -14.79 -34.85 -24.55
C CYS A 26 -13.80 -33.98 -23.80
N LYS A 27 -13.62 -32.75 -24.27
CA LYS A 27 -12.72 -31.75 -23.69
C LYS A 27 -13.33 -31.13 -22.43
N GLY A 28 -12.48 -30.58 -21.57
CA GLY A 28 -12.91 -29.74 -20.45
C GLY A 28 -13.14 -28.31 -20.92
N THR A 29 -14.09 -27.60 -20.32
CA THR A 29 -14.36 -26.19 -20.59
C THR A 29 -13.79 -25.31 -19.47
N LEU A 30 -13.00 -24.31 -19.86
CA LEU A 30 -12.53 -23.26 -18.98
C LEU A 30 -13.25 -21.96 -19.30
N ILE A 31 -13.90 -21.38 -18.29
CA ILE A 31 -14.56 -20.08 -18.34
C ILE A 31 -13.72 -19.10 -17.53
N ILE A 32 -13.31 -18.00 -18.13
CA ILE A 32 -12.53 -16.95 -17.48
C ILE A 32 -13.38 -15.69 -17.47
N ILE A 33 -13.64 -15.18 -16.27
CA ILE A 33 -14.44 -13.98 -16.01
C ILE A 33 -13.51 -12.90 -15.46
N THR A 34 -13.64 -11.67 -15.94
CA THR A 34 -12.90 -10.50 -15.49
C THR A 34 -13.83 -9.31 -15.35
N ASP A 35 -13.65 -8.49 -14.31
CA ASP A 35 -14.40 -7.24 -14.12
C ASP A 35 -13.98 -6.14 -15.13
N ARG A 36 -12.79 -6.28 -15.73
CA ARG A 36 -12.28 -5.38 -16.77
C ARG A 36 -12.32 -6.02 -18.16
N THR A 37 -13.00 -5.35 -19.11
CA THR A 37 -13.24 -5.84 -20.47
C THR A 37 -12.00 -5.82 -21.37
N GLU A 38 -11.05 -4.91 -21.12
CA GLU A 38 -9.82 -4.77 -21.92
C GLU A 38 -8.68 -5.68 -21.44
N SER A 39 -8.89 -6.48 -20.39
CA SER A 39 -7.85 -7.35 -19.83
C SER A 39 -7.38 -8.40 -20.82
N LEU A 40 -6.07 -8.52 -21.02
CA LEU A 40 -5.44 -9.53 -21.87
C LEU A 40 -5.31 -10.84 -21.10
N ILE A 41 -5.84 -11.94 -21.67
CA ILE A 41 -5.87 -13.25 -21.03
C ILE A 41 -4.83 -14.17 -21.69
N TYR A 42 -3.92 -14.70 -20.89
CA TYR A 42 -2.90 -15.65 -21.32
C TYR A 42 -3.15 -17.03 -20.70
N LEU A 43 -2.93 -18.08 -21.47
CA LEU A 43 -2.98 -19.48 -21.05
C LEU A 43 -1.61 -20.10 -21.36
N ASN A 44 -0.89 -20.58 -20.35
CA ASN A 44 0.47 -21.11 -20.49
C ASN A 44 1.39 -20.18 -21.31
N ASP A 45 1.36 -18.89 -20.97
CA ASP A 45 2.11 -17.80 -21.64
C ASP A 45 1.64 -17.42 -23.06
N GLU A 46 0.64 -18.10 -23.62
CA GLU A 46 0.04 -17.75 -24.92
C GLU A 46 -1.19 -16.85 -24.77
N LEU A 47 -1.29 -15.76 -25.53
CA LEU A 47 -2.46 -14.87 -25.51
C LEU A 47 -3.65 -15.56 -26.19
N ILE A 48 -4.70 -15.85 -25.41
CA ILE A 48 -5.91 -16.51 -25.93
C ILE A 48 -7.04 -15.52 -26.25
N GLY A 49 -7.02 -14.32 -25.67
CA GLY A 49 -8.04 -13.31 -25.95
C GLY A 49 -8.04 -12.12 -24.99
N LYS A 50 -9.16 -11.40 -25.00
CA LYS A 50 -9.41 -10.23 -24.15
C LYS A 50 -10.75 -10.34 -23.44
N GLY A 51 -10.82 -9.86 -22.20
CA GLY A 51 -12.04 -9.84 -21.40
C GLY A 51 -12.50 -11.24 -21.00
N ASN A 52 -13.82 -11.42 -20.88
CA ASN A 52 -14.42 -12.70 -20.56
C ASN A 52 -14.25 -13.68 -21.74
N ILE A 53 -13.71 -14.87 -21.49
CA ILE A 53 -13.44 -15.86 -22.52
C ILE A 53 -13.81 -17.27 -22.05
N GLN A 54 -14.30 -18.08 -22.97
CA GLN A 54 -14.56 -19.50 -22.77
C GLN A 54 -13.76 -20.31 -23.81
N THR A 55 -13.09 -21.37 -23.37
CA THR A 55 -12.29 -22.23 -24.24
C THR A 55 -12.41 -23.71 -23.85
N GLU A 56 -12.24 -24.60 -24.82
CA GLU A 56 -12.24 -26.06 -24.62
C GLU A 56 -10.81 -26.59 -24.73
N LEU A 57 -10.39 -27.34 -23.70
CA LEU A 57 -9.03 -27.78 -23.51
C LEU A 57 -9.01 -29.26 -23.11
N ASP A 58 -7.95 -29.96 -23.48
CA ASP A 58 -7.76 -31.35 -23.05
C ASP A 58 -7.54 -31.40 -21.53
N ALA A 59 -7.71 -32.58 -20.92
CA ALA A 59 -7.42 -32.73 -19.49
C ALA A 59 -5.95 -32.38 -19.19
N GLY A 60 -5.74 -31.54 -18.18
CA GLY A 60 -4.42 -31.02 -17.86
C GLY A 60 -4.46 -29.92 -16.80
N THR A 61 -3.28 -29.45 -16.42
CA THR A 61 -3.14 -28.27 -15.57
C THR A 61 -2.73 -27.08 -16.42
N TYR A 62 -3.45 -25.98 -16.27
CA TYR A 62 -3.24 -24.76 -17.03
C TYR A 62 -2.94 -23.60 -16.11
N TYR A 63 -2.00 -22.76 -16.53
CA TYR A 63 -1.68 -21.51 -15.85
C TYR A 63 -2.32 -20.35 -16.61
N VAL A 64 -3.13 -19.57 -15.91
CA VAL A 64 -3.91 -18.47 -16.49
C VAL A 64 -3.41 -17.15 -15.92
N VAL A 65 -3.14 -16.18 -16.80
CA VAL A 65 -2.73 -14.83 -16.41
C VAL A 65 -3.67 -13.81 -17.04
N ALA A 66 -4.32 -13.00 -16.21
CA ALA A 66 -5.08 -11.83 -16.63
C ALA A 66 -4.22 -10.58 -16.42
N LYS A 67 -3.94 -9.85 -17.50
CA LYS A 67 -3.17 -8.59 -17.46
C LYS A 67 -4.08 -7.42 -17.80
N GLU A 68 -3.97 -6.34 -17.05
CA GLU A 68 -4.68 -5.10 -17.34
C GLU A 68 -4.37 -4.58 -18.76
N GLY A 69 -5.43 -4.27 -19.51
CA GLY A 69 -5.33 -3.63 -20.83
C GLY A 69 -4.98 -2.14 -20.75
N GLY A 70 -4.48 -1.56 -21.84
CA GLY A 70 -4.21 -0.13 -21.96
C GLY A 70 -2.73 0.28 -21.83
N ASN A 71 -2.50 1.60 -21.81
CA ASN A 71 -1.17 2.25 -21.83
C ASN A 71 -0.66 2.65 -20.44
N ASN A 72 -1.22 2.08 -19.37
CA ASN A 72 -0.75 2.32 -18.01
C ASN A 72 0.63 1.67 -17.82
N TRP A 73 1.56 2.43 -17.22
CA TRP A 73 2.93 1.97 -16.96
C TRP A 73 2.97 0.92 -15.84
N GLU A 74 2.06 1.01 -14.88
CA GLU A 74 1.83 -0.02 -13.86
C GLU A 74 0.63 -0.87 -14.26
N LYS A 75 0.88 -2.01 -14.92
CA LYS A 75 -0.18 -2.96 -15.25
C LYS A 75 -0.40 -3.91 -14.10
N ILE A 76 -1.64 -4.00 -13.62
CA ILE A 76 -2.03 -5.05 -12.67
C ILE A 76 -2.01 -6.39 -13.40
N ILE A 77 -1.40 -7.40 -12.76
CA ILE A 77 -1.31 -8.77 -13.28
C ILE A 77 -1.85 -9.72 -12.21
N LEU A 78 -2.92 -10.43 -12.54
CA LEU A 78 -3.49 -11.48 -11.72
C LEU A 78 -3.19 -12.83 -12.38
N SER A 79 -2.93 -13.87 -11.58
CA SER A 79 -2.66 -15.20 -12.11
C SER A 79 -3.18 -16.29 -11.19
N ASP A 80 -3.61 -17.39 -11.81
CA ASP A 80 -4.13 -18.57 -11.12
C ASP A 80 -3.83 -19.84 -11.94
N SER A 81 -3.99 -21.01 -11.33
CA SER A 81 -3.83 -22.31 -11.98
C SER A 81 -5.10 -23.14 -11.84
N VAL A 82 -5.50 -23.81 -12.91
CA VAL A 82 -6.70 -24.66 -12.94
C VAL A 82 -6.37 -26.05 -13.45
N LYS A 83 -6.96 -27.06 -12.81
CA LYS A 83 -6.88 -28.45 -13.26
C LYS A 83 -8.18 -28.84 -13.96
N LEU A 84 -8.08 -29.11 -15.26
CA LEU A 84 -9.19 -29.57 -16.08
C LEU A 84 -9.18 -31.10 -16.18
N SER A 85 -10.37 -31.67 -16.26
CA SER A 85 -10.64 -33.09 -16.48
C SER A 85 -11.59 -33.21 -17.67
N ASN A 86 -11.61 -34.35 -18.34
CA ASN A 86 -12.51 -34.55 -19.48
C ASN A 86 -13.97 -34.31 -19.08
N CYS A 87 -14.72 -33.59 -19.91
CA CYS A 87 -16.10 -33.17 -19.67
C CYS A 87 -16.36 -32.33 -18.41
N ASN A 88 -15.34 -31.71 -17.80
CA ASN A 88 -15.57 -30.83 -16.66
C ASN A 88 -15.68 -29.37 -17.10
N HIS A 89 -16.36 -28.58 -16.27
CA HIS A 89 -16.40 -27.12 -16.41
C HIS A 89 -15.67 -26.51 -15.21
N GLN A 90 -14.78 -25.56 -15.47
CA GLN A 90 -14.11 -24.77 -14.44
C GLN A 90 -14.25 -23.30 -14.75
N THR A 91 -14.43 -22.49 -13.71
CA THR A 91 -14.53 -21.03 -13.82
C THR A 91 -13.43 -20.38 -12.99
N LEU A 92 -12.67 -19.49 -13.62
CA LEU A 92 -11.75 -18.59 -12.94
C LEU A 92 -12.28 -17.16 -13.02
N THR A 93 -12.26 -16.44 -11.91
CA THR A 93 -12.70 -15.04 -11.84
C THR A 93 -11.53 -14.16 -11.43
N PHE A 94 -11.28 -13.12 -12.21
CA PHE A 94 -10.24 -12.12 -11.99
C PHE A 94 -10.87 -10.76 -11.73
N ASN A 95 -10.83 -10.28 -10.49
CA ASN A 95 -11.33 -8.96 -10.13
C ASN A 95 -10.16 -8.00 -9.91
N PHE A 96 -10.02 -7.03 -10.80
CA PHE A 96 -8.99 -6.00 -10.73
C PHE A 96 -9.33 -4.90 -9.73
N ASP A 97 -10.62 -4.67 -9.45
CA ASP A 97 -11.12 -3.62 -8.55
C ASP A 97 -11.46 -4.18 -7.15
N ASP A 98 -11.00 -5.38 -6.81
CA ASP A 98 -11.20 -5.97 -5.48
C ASP A 98 -10.29 -5.30 -4.44
N GLU A 99 -10.91 -4.64 -3.45
CA GLU A 99 -10.22 -3.93 -2.39
C GLU A 99 -10.32 -4.66 -1.05
N ILE A 100 -9.17 -4.75 -0.36
CA ILE A 100 -9.07 -5.24 1.01
C ILE A 100 -9.00 -4.05 1.96
N TYR A 101 -9.83 -4.10 3.01
CA TYR A 101 -9.76 -3.16 4.12
C TYR A 101 -8.71 -3.58 5.15
N LEU A 102 -7.46 -3.17 4.95
CA LEU A 102 -6.34 -3.59 5.78
C LEU A 102 -6.37 -2.90 7.15
N GLN A 103 -6.44 -3.69 8.21
CA GLN A 103 -6.37 -3.25 9.61
C GLN A 103 -5.15 -3.83 10.33
N SER A 104 -4.60 -3.06 11.29
CA SER A 104 -3.52 -3.52 12.15
C SER A 104 -3.75 -3.17 13.63
N ASN A 105 -3.03 -3.86 14.51
CA ASN A 105 -3.00 -3.60 15.95
C ASN A 105 -1.53 -3.52 16.42
N PRO A 106 -1.04 -2.37 16.89
CA PRO A 106 -1.74 -1.09 17.05
C PRO A 106 -2.16 -0.49 15.71
N GLN A 107 -3.19 0.38 15.74
CA GLN A 107 -3.61 1.16 14.56
C GLN A 107 -2.51 2.12 14.10
N ASP A 108 -2.67 2.72 12.92
CA ASP A 108 -1.73 3.71 12.36
C ASP A 108 -0.32 3.14 12.14
N ALA A 109 -0.25 1.91 11.62
CA ALA A 109 0.98 1.34 11.08
C ALA A 109 1.14 1.78 9.61
N ALA A 110 2.34 2.24 9.25
CA ALA A 110 2.70 2.54 7.87
C ALA A 110 2.75 1.25 7.05
N VAL A 111 2.17 1.29 5.85
CA VAL A 111 2.04 0.15 4.95
C VAL A 111 2.91 0.39 3.72
N PHE A 112 3.91 -0.47 3.53
CA PHE A 112 4.83 -0.40 2.41
C PHE A 112 4.62 -1.57 1.46
N ARG A 113 4.80 -1.30 0.18
CA ARG A 113 4.97 -2.31 -0.86
C ARG A 113 6.35 -2.14 -1.45
N ASN A 114 7.22 -3.12 -1.23
CA ASN A 114 8.66 -2.97 -1.46
C ASN A 114 9.15 -1.72 -0.70
N ASP A 115 9.65 -0.71 -1.41
CA ASP A 115 10.18 0.52 -0.81
C ASP A 115 9.20 1.71 -0.89
N SER A 116 7.97 1.51 -1.40
CA SER A 116 7.00 2.59 -1.57
C SER A 116 5.96 2.60 -0.45
N LEU A 117 5.77 3.76 0.17
CA LEU A 117 4.70 4.00 1.16
C LEU A 117 3.36 4.07 0.45
N ILE A 118 2.45 3.17 0.80
CA ILE A 118 1.07 3.15 0.30
C ILE A 118 0.18 4.05 1.17
N GLY A 119 0.36 3.98 2.50
CA GLY A 119 -0.46 4.74 3.45
C GLY A 119 -0.31 4.21 4.88
N TYR A 120 -1.29 4.50 5.73
CA TYR A 120 -1.33 4.10 7.14
C TYR A 120 -2.62 3.34 7.44
N THR A 121 -2.55 2.26 8.22
CA THR A 121 -3.74 1.50 8.61
C THR A 121 -4.63 2.31 9.57
N PRO A 122 -5.96 2.20 9.50
CA PRO A 122 -6.70 1.35 8.57
C PRO A 122 -6.80 1.97 7.17
N LEU A 123 -6.59 1.18 6.10
CA LEU A 123 -6.73 1.67 4.73
C LEU A 123 -7.29 0.62 3.76
N HIS A 124 -7.86 1.09 2.65
CA HIS A 124 -8.27 0.24 1.52
C HIS A 124 -7.10 0.06 0.55
N ILE A 125 -6.81 -1.18 0.20
CA ILE A 125 -5.73 -1.55 -0.73
C ILE A 125 -6.22 -2.52 -1.79
N ALA A 126 -5.62 -2.50 -2.97
CA ALA A 126 -5.91 -3.48 -4.00
C ALA A 126 -5.51 -4.90 -3.53
N ASN A 127 -6.39 -5.88 -3.71
CA ASN A 127 -6.13 -7.29 -3.42
C ASN A 127 -5.00 -7.87 -4.31
N SER A 128 -4.66 -7.19 -5.41
CA SER A 128 -3.51 -7.53 -6.24
C SER A 128 -2.17 -7.45 -5.49
N PHE A 129 -2.10 -6.77 -4.34
CA PHE A 129 -0.90 -6.67 -3.52
C PHE A 129 -0.62 -7.98 -2.78
N ARG A 130 0.29 -8.81 -3.31
CA ARG A 130 0.59 -10.13 -2.71
C ARG A 130 1.25 -10.06 -1.33
N SER A 131 2.17 -9.12 -1.14
CA SER A 131 2.99 -8.98 0.06
C SER A 131 3.18 -7.51 0.43
N LEU A 132 3.05 -7.21 1.71
CA LEU A 132 3.19 -5.86 2.27
C LEU A 132 4.06 -5.91 3.52
N GLN A 133 4.69 -4.78 3.83
CA GLN A 133 5.42 -4.59 5.08
C GLN A 133 4.67 -3.56 5.93
N LEU A 134 4.39 -3.94 7.18
CA LEU A 134 3.82 -3.06 8.19
C LEU A 134 4.94 -2.54 9.09
N ILE A 135 4.99 -1.23 9.28
CA ILE A 135 5.99 -0.55 10.12
C ILE A 135 5.28 0.42 11.06
N LYS A 136 5.53 0.28 12.35
CA LYS A 136 5.04 1.19 13.39
C LYS A 136 6.21 1.53 14.31
N PRO A 137 6.51 2.82 14.56
CA PRO A 137 7.55 3.19 15.51
C PRO A 137 7.36 2.53 16.87
N GLY A 138 8.41 1.88 17.38
CA GLY A 138 8.39 1.13 18.63
C GLY A 138 7.81 -0.29 18.54
N TYR A 139 7.53 -0.78 17.34
CA TYR A 139 7.12 -2.16 17.07
C TYR A 139 8.03 -2.82 16.05
N GLU A 140 8.05 -4.15 16.05
CA GLU A 140 8.78 -4.96 15.08
C GLU A 140 8.12 -4.85 13.70
N SER A 141 8.92 -4.66 12.66
CA SER A 141 8.42 -4.63 11.28
C SER A 141 7.89 -6.01 10.88
N LYS A 142 6.71 -6.06 10.29
CA LYS A 142 6.05 -7.32 9.94
C LYS A 142 5.74 -7.41 8.46
N PHE A 143 6.23 -8.46 7.81
CA PHE A 143 5.81 -8.80 6.45
C PHE A 143 4.53 -9.64 6.51
N ILE A 144 3.53 -9.24 5.73
CA ILE A 144 2.23 -9.91 5.65
C ILE A 144 1.96 -10.33 4.20
N SER A 145 1.24 -11.45 4.03
CA SER A 145 0.68 -11.84 2.75
C SER A 145 -0.83 -11.70 2.78
N LEU A 146 -1.41 -11.13 1.73
CA LEU A 146 -2.87 -10.98 1.63
C LEU A 146 -3.60 -12.29 1.26
N LYS A 147 -2.87 -13.37 0.92
CA LYS A 147 -3.48 -14.68 0.66
C LYS A 147 -4.20 -15.25 1.88
N ASP A 148 -3.68 -14.96 3.07
CA ASP A 148 -4.21 -15.43 4.35
C ASP A 148 -5.01 -14.34 5.07
N TYR A 149 -5.48 -13.32 4.33
CA TYR A 149 -6.20 -12.20 4.91
C TYR A 149 -7.56 -12.65 5.48
N ASP A 150 -7.78 -12.36 6.76
CA ASP A 150 -9.02 -12.59 7.48
C ASP A 150 -9.62 -11.23 7.87
N ARG A 151 -10.82 -10.93 7.37
CA ARG A 151 -11.51 -9.66 7.58
C ARG A 151 -11.77 -9.37 9.06
N ASP A 152 -11.92 -10.41 9.87
CA ASP A 152 -12.26 -10.28 11.29
C ASP A 152 -11.03 -10.30 12.21
N LYS A 153 -9.82 -10.48 11.65
CA LYS A 153 -8.57 -10.52 12.42
C LYS A 153 -7.53 -9.51 11.91
N PRO A 154 -7.34 -8.38 12.61
CA PRO A 154 -6.31 -7.41 12.22
C PRO A 154 -4.90 -7.98 12.42
N PHE A 155 -3.96 -7.53 11.58
CA PHE A 155 -2.56 -7.90 11.73
C PHE A 155 -1.97 -7.27 12.99
N THR A 156 -1.50 -8.09 13.93
CA THR A 156 -0.87 -7.60 15.16
C THR A 156 0.64 -7.43 14.96
N LEU A 157 1.19 -6.29 15.37
CA LEU A 157 2.63 -6.03 15.45
C LEU A 157 3.11 -6.19 16.88
N ASP A 158 4.32 -6.73 17.04
CA ASP A 158 4.90 -7.01 18.34
C ASP A 158 5.68 -5.79 18.85
N PHE A 159 5.42 -5.37 20.09
CA PHE A 159 6.07 -4.21 20.69
C PHE A 159 7.52 -4.54 21.08
N ILE A 160 8.49 -3.77 20.58
CA ILE A 160 9.93 -4.02 20.81
C ILE A 160 10.45 -3.40 22.13
N GLY A 161 9.58 -2.85 22.98
CA GLY A 161 9.97 -2.28 24.27
C GLY A 161 10.64 -0.91 24.19
N LYS A 162 10.94 -0.41 22.98
CA LYS A 162 11.55 0.89 22.73
C LYS A 162 10.48 1.84 22.19
N VAL A 163 9.86 2.63 23.07
CA VAL A 163 9.11 3.79 22.59
C VAL A 163 10.14 4.72 21.95
N LYS A 164 10.11 4.87 20.62
CA LYS A 164 10.94 5.88 19.96
C LYS A 164 10.43 7.23 20.47
N GLU A 165 11.23 7.92 21.29
CA GLU A 165 10.88 9.27 21.72
C GLU A 165 10.63 10.11 20.47
N THR A 166 9.50 10.83 20.46
CA THR A 166 9.15 11.72 19.35
C THR A 166 10.25 12.74 19.18
N SER A 167 10.69 12.95 17.94
CA SER A 167 11.75 13.90 17.67
C SER A 167 11.40 15.29 18.17
N PHE A 168 12.39 16.06 18.63
CA PHE A 168 12.19 17.34 19.29
C PHE A 168 11.36 18.30 18.43
N TYR A 169 11.59 18.31 17.11
CA TYR A 169 10.86 19.16 16.17
C TYR A 169 9.35 18.85 16.08
N GLU A 170 8.93 17.66 16.50
CA GLU A 170 7.52 17.25 16.55
C GLU A 170 6.84 17.66 17.88
N GLN A 171 7.63 17.91 18.92
CA GLN A 171 7.14 18.27 20.25
C GLN A 171 6.58 19.70 20.27
N ASP A 172 5.59 19.94 21.14
CA ASP A 172 4.98 21.26 21.27
C ASP A 172 5.95 22.32 21.79
N LEU A 173 6.94 21.92 22.59
CA LEU A 173 8.01 22.81 23.06
C LEU A 173 8.76 23.47 21.90
N PHE A 174 9.07 22.73 20.83
CA PHE A 174 9.72 23.29 19.64
C PHE A 174 8.86 24.36 18.98
N LYS A 175 7.55 24.11 18.85
CA LYS A 175 6.59 25.08 18.28
C LYS A 175 6.52 26.35 19.14
N TYR A 176 6.51 26.21 20.47
CA TYR A 176 6.50 27.35 21.39
C TYR A 176 7.80 28.17 21.32
N LEU A 177 8.97 27.51 21.23
CA LEU A 177 10.24 28.20 21.08
C LEU A 177 10.30 28.97 19.75
N LEU A 178 9.91 28.35 18.64
CA LEU A 178 9.80 29.03 17.33
C LEU A 178 8.84 30.23 17.36
N ALA A 179 7.64 30.07 17.93
CA ALA A 179 6.70 31.17 18.07
C ALA A 179 7.28 32.30 18.94
N GLY A 180 7.98 31.93 20.02
CA GLY A 180 8.70 32.86 20.89
C GLY A 180 9.75 33.68 20.14
N ILE A 181 10.53 33.05 19.24
CA ILE A 181 11.51 33.74 18.39
C ILE A 181 10.84 34.84 17.56
N VAL A 182 9.71 34.54 16.91
CA VAL A 182 8.99 35.51 16.08
C VAL A 182 8.46 36.66 16.91
N VAL A 183 7.81 36.37 18.05
CA VAL A 183 7.23 37.40 18.93
C VAL A 183 8.32 38.28 19.54
N LEU A 184 9.37 37.68 20.10
CA LEU A 184 10.46 38.42 20.75
C LEU A 184 11.25 39.23 19.72
N GLY A 185 11.64 38.63 18.59
CA GLY A 185 12.35 39.31 17.52
C GLY A 185 11.56 40.47 16.91
N GLY A 186 10.26 40.27 16.66
CA GLY A 186 9.37 41.32 16.20
C GLY A 186 9.23 42.46 17.21
N THR A 187 9.11 42.14 18.49
CA THR A 187 9.01 43.13 19.57
C THR A 187 10.31 43.93 19.71
N THR A 188 11.47 43.27 19.70
CA THR A 188 12.79 43.92 19.72
C THR A 188 12.92 44.90 18.55
N ALA A 189 12.68 44.44 17.32
CA ALA A 189 12.81 45.28 16.14
C ALA A 189 11.86 46.49 16.20
N TYR A 190 10.60 46.27 16.60
CA TYR A 190 9.61 47.34 16.72
C TYR A 190 10.02 48.44 17.70
N PHE A 191 10.48 48.05 18.89
CA PHE A 191 10.89 49.02 19.90
C PHE A 191 12.23 49.68 19.58
N LYS A 192 13.17 48.96 18.93
CA LYS A 192 14.42 49.56 18.45
C LYS A 192 14.14 50.67 17.44
N LEU A 193 13.31 50.41 16.44
CA LEU A 193 12.94 51.41 15.42
C LEU A 193 12.24 52.63 16.05
N LYS A 194 11.39 52.42 17.07
CA LYS A 194 10.77 53.53 17.80
C LYS A 194 11.79 54.36 18.59
N ALA A 195 12.74 53.71 19.25
CA ALA A 195 13.78 54.38 20.00
C ALA A 195 14.65 55.25 19.08
N ASP A 196 15.07 54.68 17.95
CA ASP A 196 15.91 55.36 16.95
C ASP A 196 15.19 56.59 16.37
N ASN A 197 13.93 56.46 15.93
CA ASN A 197 13.15 57.60 15.43
C ASN A 197 12.99 58.72 16.47
N LYS A 198 12.78 58.36 17.75
CA LYS A 198 12.65 59.35 18.83
C LYS A 198 13.97 60.04 19.15
N PHE A 199 15.08 59.31 19.01
CA PHE A 199 16.42 59.86 19.20
C PHE A 199 16.77 60.85 18.10
N GLU A 200 16.43 60.55 16.83
CA GLU A 200 16.60 61.48 15.72
C GLU A 200 15.81 62.79 15.95
N GLU A 201 14.57 62.70 16.43
CA GLU A 201 13.77 63.88 16.79
C GLU A 201 14.43 64.68 17.94
N TYR A 202 15.00 63.99 18.93
CA TYR A 202 15.75 64.60 20.02
C TYR A 202 17.00 65.33 19.52
N GLU A 203 17.77 64.74 18.61
CA GLU A 203 18.99 65.37 18.05
C GLU A 203 18.68 66.70 17.35
N ILE A 204 17.50 66.83 16.75
CA ILE A 204 17.05 68.05 16.08
C ILE A 204 16.51 69.09 17.07
N THR A 205 15.73 68.65 18.06
CA THR A 205 14.94 69.55 18.92
C THR A 205 15.59 69.87 20.26
N GLY A 206 16.44 68.98 20.77
CA GLY A 206 16.99 69.01 22.13
C GLY A 206 15.95 68.80 23.23
N ASP A 207 14.74 68.30 22.92
CA ASP A 207 13.70 68.07 23.93
C ASP A 207 14.02 66.82 24.77
N GLN A 208 14.38 67.01 26.03
CA GLN A 208 14.72 65.96 26.98
C GLN A 208 13.65 64.86 27.09
N LYS A 209 12.37 65.18 26.91
CA LYS A 209 11.30 64.19 26.99
C LYS A 209 11.43 63.11 25.90
N LEU A 210 11.93 63.47 24.73
CA LEU A 210 12.18 62.52 23.64
C LEU A 210 13.31 61.57 24.00
N LEU A 211 14.35 62.07 24.68
CA LEU A 211 15.45 61.24 25.17
C LEU A 211 14.96 60.21 26.20
N ASP A 212 14.13 60.63 27.16
CA ASP A 212 13.54 59.71 28.16
C ASP A 212 12.67 58.63 27.48
N GLU A 213 11.93 58.98 26.41
CA GLU A 213 11.16 58.01 25.63
C GLU A 213 12.05 57.04 24.85
N THR A 214 13.14 57.53 24.24
CA THR A 214 14.16 56.70 23.57
C THR A 214 14.73 55.68 24.55
N GLU A 215 15.21 56.10 25.72
CA GLU A 215 15.79 55.20 26.71
C GLU A 215 14.81 54.11 27.15
N ARG A 216 13.53 54.46 27.33
CA ARG A 216 12.49 53.49 27.67
C ARG A 216 12.29 52.45 26.57
N TYR A 217 12.22 52.87 25.31
CA TYR A 217 12.03 51.93 24.19
C TYR A 217 13.27 51.07 23.95
N ASP A 218 14.47 51.64 24.05
CA ASP A 218 15.72 50.90 23.93
C ASP A 218 15.89 49.87 25.05
N LEU A 219 15.47 50.18 26.28
CA LEU A 219 15.47 49.22 27.37
C LEU A 219 14.55 48.02 27.08
N ILE A 220 13.33 48.27 26.62
CA ILE A 220 12.39 47.20 26.24
C ILE A 220 12.96 46.35 25.10
N SER A 221 13.54 47.00 24.09
CA SER A 221 14.22 46.34 22.99
C SER A 221 15.37 45.44 23.49
N GLY A 222 16.22 45.96 24.37
CA GLY A 222 17.34 45.22 24.94
C GLY A 222 16.91 44.02 25.77
N ILE A 223 15.88 44.17 26.63
CA ILE A 223 15.33 43.06 27.43
C ILE A 223 14.76 41.97 26.53
N THR A 224 13.96 42.35 25.52
CA THR A 224 13.35 41.39 24.60
C THR A 224 14.39 40.69 23.72
N PHE A 225 15.47 41.38 23.35
CA PHE A 225 16.58 40.80 22.61
C PHE A 225 17.37 39.78 23.45
N ALA A 226 17.62 40.07 24.73
CA ALA A 226 18.26 39.11 25.63
C ALA A 226 17.38 37.86 25.82
N ALA A 227 16.06 38.05 25.98
CA ALA A 227 15.12 36.93 26.04
C ALA A 227 15.10 36.11 24.74
N LEU A 228 15.18 36.77 23.58
CA LEU A 228 15.30 36.12 22.28
C LEU A 228 16.55 35.23 22.20
N GLN A 229 17.70 35.74 22.64
CA GLN A 229 18.95 34.97 22.65
C GLN A 229 18.86 33.72 23.53
N LEU A 230 18.27 33.83 24.72
CA LEU A 230 18.04 32.69 25.61
C LEU A 230 17.09 31.66 24.99
N ASN A 231 16.01 32.12 24.36
CA ASN A 231 15.06 31.25 23.67
C ASN A 231 15.74 30.49 22.52
N PHE A 232 16.51 31.21 21.68
CA PHE A 232 17.25 30.61 20.58
C PHE A 232 18.30 29.60 21.07
N GLY A 233 19.01 29.93 22.16
CA GLY A 233 19.96 29.02 22.82
C GLY A 233 19.30 27.74 23.32
N ALA A 234 18.12 27.85 23.96
CA ALA A 234 17.35 26.69 24.39
C ALA A 234 16.90 25.82 23.22
N LEU A 235 16.41 26.43 22.12
CA LEU A 235 16.02 25.71 20.91
C LEU A 235 17.19 24.92 20.32
N ILE A 236 18.36 25.55 20.17
CA ILE A 236 19.56 24.87 19.66
C ILE A 236 19.99 23.75 20.62
N TYR A 237 20.01 24.01 21.92
CA TYR A 237 20.43 23.01 22.92
C TYR A 237 19.58 21.75 22.84
N PHE A 238 18.25 21.88 22.84
CA PHE A 238 17.37 20.72 22.73
C PHE A 238 17.46 20.04 21.37
N PHE A 239 17.63 20.79 20.29
CA PHE A 239 17.79 20.24 18.95
C PHE A 239 19.10 19.43 18.79
N LEU A 240 20.19 19.85 19.43
CA LEU A 240 21.49 19.15 19.37
C LEU A 240 21.66 18.04 20.40
N SER A 241 20.81 18.02 21.43
CA SER A 241 20.84 16.98 22.48
C SER A 241 19.96 15.77 22.16
N GLU A 242 19.26 15.83 21.03
CA GLU A 242 18.58 14.68 20.42
C GLU A 242 19.57 13.79 19.66
#